data_AF-A0A7J9XX91-F1
#
_entry.id   AF-A0A7J9XX91-F1
#
_cell.length_a   1.000
_cell.length_b   1.000
_cell.length_c   1.000
_cell.angle_alpha   90.00
_cell.angle_beta   90.00
_cell.angle_gamma   90.00
#
_symmetry.space_group_name_H-M   'P 1'
#
loop_
_entity.id
_entity.type
_entity.pdbx_description
1 polymer ?
#
loop_
_entity_poly.entity_id
_entity_poly.type
_entity_poly.pdbx_seq_one_letter_code
_entity_poly.pdbx_strand_id
1 'polypeptide(L)'
;MEEHELPTQREMFLNTLAELDEARNHTSEAANWVRSDWRPLGTTLTDQGANARDTVLDNVGKIKNLIDQTKNALHDAIECTPHQR
;
A
#
# COMPACT_ATOMS: atom_id res chain seq x y z
N MET A 1 -0.71 35.41 -13.30
CA MET A 1 0.03 34.38 -12.54
C MET A 1 -0.89 33.98 -11.41
N GLU A 2 -1.45 32.77 -11.48
CA GLU A 2 -2.17 32.24 -10.33
C GLU A 2 -1.13 32.01 -9.22
N GLU A 3 -1.31 32.65 -8.07
CA GLU A 3 -0.60 32.25 -6.85
C GLU A 3 -1.07 30.84 -6.54
N HIS A 4 -0.22 29.85 -6.78
CA HIS A 4 -0.43 28.52 -6.22
C HIS A 4 -0.21 28.61 -4.71
N GLU A 5 -1.31 28.72 -3.97
CA GLU A 5 -1.28 28.56 -2.51
C GLU A 5 -0.66 27.19 -2.17
N LEU A 6 0.24 27.19 -1.21
CA LEU A 6 0.83 25.95 -0.69
C LEU A 6 -0.25 25.14 0.02
N PRO A 7 -0.24 23.80 -0.12
CA PRO A 7 -1.23 22.96 0.54
C PRO A 7 -1.14 23.12 2.06
N THR A 8 -2.31 23.12 2.71
CA THR A 8 -2.40 23.05 4.17
C THR A 8 -1.82 21.73 4.69
N GLN A 9 -1.45 21.69 5.97
CA GLN A 9 -1.01 20.46 6.61
C GLN A 9 -2.04 19.32 6.48
N ARG A 10 -3.34 19.66 6.61
CA ARG A 10 -4.42 18.71 6.44
C ARG A 10 -4.45 18.14 5.02
N GLU A 11 -4.32 18.98 4.00
CA GLU A 11 -4.27 18.53 2.61
C GLU A 11 -3.03 17.67 2.34
N MET A 12 -1.86 18.02 2.89
CA MET A 12 -0.66 17.18 2.79
C MET A 12 -0.91 15.77 3.37
N PHE A 13 -1.56 15.67 4.52
CA PHE A 13 -1.88 14.37 5.14
C PHE A 13 -2.94 13.59 4.36
N LEU A 14 -3.98 14.26 3.87
CA LEU A 14 -5.02 13.62 3.04
C LEU A 14 -4.47 13.11 1.72
N ASN A 15 -3.63 13.90 1.05
CA ASN A 15 -2.96 13.48 -0.18
C ASN A 15 -2.03 12.28 0.09
N THR A 16 -1.29 12.30 1.19
CA THR A 16 -0.45 11.16 1.60
C THR A 16 -1.28 9.90 1.87
N LEU A 17 -2.44 10.03 2.54
CA LEU A 17 -3.36 8.91 2.75
C LEU A 17 -3.84 8.30 1.44
N ALA A 18 -4.21 9.13 0.46
CA ALA A 18 -4.64 8.66 -0.86
C ALA A 18 -3.55 7.83 -1.57
N GLU A 19 -2.32 8.32 -1.58
CA GLU A 19 -1.18 7.59 -2.16
C GLU A 19 -0.89 6.27 -1.43
N LEU A 20 -1.04 6.25 -0.10
CA LEU A 20 -0.88 5.02 0.69
C LEU A 20 -1.99 4.00 0.40
N ASP A 21 -3.21 4.45 0.13
CA ASP A 21 -4.31 3.57 -0.28
C ASP A 21 -4.03 2.93 -1.65
N GLU A 22 -3.58 3.71 -2.62
CA GLU A 22 -3.19 3.18 -3.94
C GLU A 22 -2.01 2.20 -3.81
N ALA A 23 -0.99 2.53 -3.02
CA ALA A 23 0.14 1.63 -2.76
C ALA A 23 -0.32 0.30 -2.13
N ARG A 24 -1.29 0.34 -1.21
CA ARG A 24 -1.86 -0.85 -0.58
C ARG A 24 -2.65 -1.71 -1.57
N ASN A 25 -3.40 -1.06 -2.47
CA ASN A 25 -4.15 -1.73 -3.52
C ASN A 25 -3.20 -2.42 -4.50
N HIS A 26 -2.19 -1.70 -5.01
CA HIS A 26 -1.16 -2.28 -5.89
C HIS A 26 -0.40 -3.43 -5.24
N THR A 27 -0.08 -3.33 -3.95
CA THR A 27 0.55 -4.42 -3.19
C THR A 27 -0.36 -5.64 -3.08
N SER A 28 -1.67 -5.44 -2.97
CA SER A 28 -2.65 -6.54 -2.97
C SER A 28 -2.77 -7.20 -4.35
N GLU A 29 -2.72 -6.41 -5.42
CA GLU A 29 -2.70 -6.94 -6.79
C GLU A 29 -1.43 -7.76 -7.07
N ALA A 30 -0.26 -7.31 -6.59
CA ALA A 30 0.97 -8.10 -6.66
C ALA A 30 0.81 -9.47 -5.96
N ALA A 31 0.12 -9.50 -4.81
CA ALA A 31 -0.22 -10.74 -4.12
C ALA A 31 -1.12 -11.64 -4.96
N ASN A 32 -2.13 -11.06 -5.62
CA ASN A 32 -3.09 -11.81 -6.44
C ASN A 32 -2.40 -12.52 -7.60
N TRP A 33 -1.45 -11.87 -8.27
CA TRP A 33 -0.66 -12.48 -9.35
C TRP A 33 0.09 -13.74 -8.90
N VAL A 34 0.67 -13.74 -7.70
CA VAL A 34 1.46 -14.88 -7.20
C VAL A 34 0.63 -15.92 -6.44
N ARG A 35 -0.52 -15.54 -5.88
CA ARG A 35 -1.49 -16.49 -5.31
C ARG A 35 -2.25 -17.25 -6.38
N SER A 36 -2.43 -16.63 -7.53
CA SER A 36 -3.02 -17.28 -8.68
C SER A 36 -2.25 -18.57 -8.95
N ASP A 37 -2.90 -19.72 -8.79
CA ASP A 37 -2.39 -21.03 -9.25
C ASP A 37 -2.36 -21.11 -10.79
N TRP A 38 -2.23 -19.96 -11.46
CA TRP A 38 -2.07 -19.79 -12.89
C TRP A 38 -0.71 -20.35 -13.27
N ARG A 39 -0.67 -21.66 -13.44
CA ARG A 39 0.45 -22.32 -14.07
C ARG A 39 0.29 -22.15 -15.58
N PRO A 40 1.33 -21.76 -16.31
CA PRO A 40 1.37 -21.99 -17.74
C PRO A 40 1.00 -23.44 -18.01
N LEU A 41 0.06 -23.68 -18.93
CA LEU A 41 -0.39 -25.01 -19.30
C LEU A 41 0.84 -25.89 -19.61
N GLY A 42 0.93 -27.05 -18.96
CA GLY A 42 2.03 -28.00 -19.16
C GLY A 42 3.29 -27.75 -18.31
N THR A 43 3.28 -26.82 -17.35
CA THR A 43 4.42 -26.58 -16.44
C THR A 43 4.11 -26.98 -14.99
N THR A 44 5.07 -27.64 -14.35
CA THR A 44 5.01 -27.92 -12.91
C THR A 44 5.76 -26.83 -12.17
N LEU A 45 5.17 -26.28 -11.10
CA LEU A 45 5.85 -25.32 -10.23
C LEU A 45 7.05 -26.01 -9.57
N THR A 46 8.25 -25.46 -9.77
CA THR A 46 9.48 -25.96 -9.12
C THR A 46 9.49 -25.59 -7.64
N ASP A 47 10.25 -26.32 -6.82
CA ASP A 47 10.43 -25.98 -5.40
C ASP A 47 10.98 -24.56 -5.21
N GLN A 48 11.88 -24.12 -6.11
CA GLN A 48 12.37 -22.75 -6.13
C GLN A 48 11.26 -21.73 -6.44
N GLY A 49 10.37 -22.04 -7.38
CA GLY A 49 9.22 -21.20 -7.70
C GLY A 49 8.21 -21.11 -6.54
N ALA A 50 7.97 -22.22 -5.85
CA ALA A 50 7.14 -22.26 -4.65
C ALA A 50 7.75 -21.41 -3.52
N ASN A 51 9.04 -21.55 -3.26
CA ASN A 51 9.74 -20.76 -2.25
C ASN A 51 9.74 -19.25 -2.59
N ALA A 52 9.94 -18.90 -3.86
CA ALA A 52 9.87 -17.51 -4.31
C ALA A 52 8.46 -16.93 -4.09
N ARG A 53 7.41 -17.69 -4.41
CA ARG A 53 6.01 -17.30 -4.14
C ARG A 53 5.79 -17.04 -2.65
N ASP A 54 6.18 -17.97 -1.80
CA ASP A 54 5.97 -17.85 -0.35
C ASP A 54 6.72 -16.65 0.23
N THR A 55 7.95 -16.40 -0.24
CA THR A 55 8.74 -15.22 0.12
C THR A 55 8.05 -13.91 -0.30
N VAL A 56 7.52 -13.85 -1.53
CA VAL A 56 6.78 -12.67 -2.01
C VAL A 56 5.54 -12.43 -1.17
N LEU A 57 4.76 -13.48 -0.87
CA LEU A 57 3.55 -13.37 -0.06
C LEU A 57 3.82 -12.86 1.35
N ASP A 58 4.89 -13.35 1.99
CA ASP A 58 5.32 -12.89 3.31
C ASP A 58 5.72 -11.40 3.28
N ASN A 59 6.53 -11.00 2.30
CA ASN A 59 6.97 -9.60 2.16
C ASN A 59 5.82 -8.64 1.82
N VAL A 60 4.91 -9.04 0.94
CA VAL A 60 3.67 -8.30 0.64
C VAL A 60 2.85 -8.07 1.92
N GLY A 61 2.72 -9.10 2.77
CA GLY A 61 2.04 -8.98 4.07
C GLY A 61 2.69 -7.91 4.96
N LYS A 62 4.02 -7.92 5.07
CA LYS A 62 4.77 -6.94 5.85
C LYS A 62 4.60 -5.51 5.32
N ILE A 63 4.67 -5.33 4.00
CA ILE A 63 4.47 -4.01 3.36
C ILE A 63 3.07 -3.47 3.68
N LYS A 64 2.03 -4.29 3.55
CA LYS A 64 0.65 -3.88 3.86
C LYS A 64 0.49 -3.47 5.32
N ASN A 65 1.10 -4.22 6.25
CA ASN A 65 1.07 -3.87 7.66
C ASN A 65 1.74 -2.52 7.94
N LEU A 66 2.89 -2.23 7.30
CA LEU A 66 3.58 -0.94 7.44
C LEU A 66 2.76 0.22 6.85
N ILE A 67 2.11 0.00 5.71
CA ILE A 67 1.19 0.98 5.13
C ILE A 67 0.03 1.26 6.10
N ASP A 68 -0.61 0.21 6.62
CA ASP A 68 -1.74 0.35 7.56
C ASP A 68 -1.33 1.08 8.85
N GLN A 69 -0.14 0.80 9.39
CA GLN A 69 0.42 1.55 10.53
C GLN A 69 0.64 3.02 10.22
N THR A 70 1.17 3.33 9.03
CA THR A 70 1.42 4.71 8.59
C THR A 70 0.12 5.48 8.40
N LYS A 71 -0.89 4.83 7.81
CA LYS A 71 -2.22 5.41 7.65
C LYS A 71 -2.86 5.73 9.01
N ASN A 72 -2.75 4.83 9.98
CA ASN A 72 -3.28 5.07 11.33
C ASN A 72 -2.62 6.31 11.97
N ALA A 73 -1.30 6.46 11.87
CA ALA A 73 -0.61 7.65 12.38
C ALA A 73 -1.09 8.95 11.72
N LEU A 74 -1.40 8.92 10.42
CA LEU A 74 -1.97 10.07 9.70
C LEU A 74 -3.42 10.36 10.13
N HIS A 75 -4.25 9.33 10.31
CA HIS A 75 -5.60 9.49 10.84
C HIS A 75 -5.60 10.12 12.23
N ASP A 76 -4.76 9.62 13.13
CA ASP A 76 -4.59 10.19 14.48
C ASP A 76 -4.21 11.68 14.42
N ALA A 77 -3.27 12.04 13.53
CA ALA A 77 -2.86 13.42 13.35
C ALA A 77 -4.00 14.30 12.78
N ILE A 78 -4.78 13.79 11.82
CA ILE A 78 -5.93 14.51 11.23
C ILE A 78 -7.04 14.74 12.26
N GLU A 79 -7.31 13.76 13.13
CA GLU A 79 -8.32 13.85 14.18
C GLU A 79 -7.88 14.71 15.37
N CYS A 80 -6.58 14.68 15.72
CA CYS A 80 -6.02 15.52 16.78
C CYS A 80 -5.80 16.98 16.39
N THR A 81 -5.91 17.34 15.10
CA THR A 81 -5.80 18.73 14.66
C THR A 81 -7.15 19.43 14.89
N PRO A 82 -7.27 20.33 15.90
CA PRO A 82 -8.49 21.09 16.09
C PRO A 82 -8.72 21.97 14.86
N HIS A 83 -9.98 22.24 14.51
CA HIS A 83 -10.34 23.23 13.49
C HIS A 83 -9.63 24.56 13.77
N GLN A 84 -8.46 24.77 13.17
CA GLN A 84 -7.82 26.07 13.14
C GLN A 84 -8.66 26.92 12.19
N ARG A 85 -9.40 27.84 12.82
CA ARG A 85 -10.17 28.90 12.18
C ARG A 85 -9.29 29.79 11.33
#